data_AF-A0A2P5FY49-F1
#
_entry.id   AF-A0A2P5FY49-F1
#
_cell.length_a   1.000
_cell.length_b   1.000
_cell.length_c   1.000
_cell.angle_alpha   90.00
_cell.angle_beta   90.00
_cell.angle_gamma   90.00
#
_symmetry.space_group_name_H-M   'P 1'
#
loop_
_entity.id
_entity.type
_entity.pdbx_description
1 polymer ?
#
loop_
_entity_poly.entity_id
_entity_poly.type
_entity_poly.pdbx_seq_one_letter_code
_entity_poly.pdbx_strand_id
1 'polypeptide(L)'
;MESLMDCKFTFDYGPENPPTSAIFGPNYMAAKMYQCCQTEDLELGKMMLRPSGLFLEDLAKESLLTEEKFGTVKRVFVVCEKDGLFDEDFQRWLIENSQTKEVELILGADHMVMLSKPQEFFLSLQKIVQKHC
;
A
#
# COMPACT_ATOMS: atom_id res chain seq x y z
N MET A 1 16.72 4.04 -7.71
CA MET A 1 16.17 3.92 -6.35
C MET A 1 15.56 5.27 -6.04
N GLU A 2 14.23 5.36 -6.01
CA GLU A 2 13.57 6.63 -5.65
C GLU A 2 13.99 7.06 -4.25
N SER A 3 14.10 8.37 -4.03
CA SER A 3 14.50 8.93 -2.74
C SER A 3 13.47 8.59 -1.67
N LEU A 4 13.91 8.00 -0.56
CA LEU A 4 13.10 7.79 0.64
C LEU A 4 12.89 9.09 1.44
N MET A 5 13.30 10.24 0.87
CA MET A 5 13.15 11.60 1.41
C MET A 5 13.46 11.69 2.91
N ASP A 6 12.46 12.02 3.71
CA ASP A 6 12.53 12.25 5.15
C ASP A 6 11.97 11.10 5.98
N CYS A 7 11.74 9.93 5.37
CA CYS A 7 11.42 8.70 6.09
C CYS A 7 12.56 8.31 7.03
N LYS A 8 12.22 7.77 8.19
CA LYS A 8 13.18 7.32 9.20
C LYS A 8 13.04 5.84 9.43
N PHE A 9 14.17 5.19 9.65
CA PHE A 9 14.27 3.77 9.95
C PHE A 9 14.86 3.59 11.34
N THR A 10 14.41 2.57 12.06
CA THR A 10 15.02 2.12 13.31
C THR A 10 15.75 0.81 13.10
N PHE A 11 16.75 0.55 13.93
CA PHE A 11 17.64 -0.59 13.83
C PHE A 11 17.85 -1.17 15.24
N ASP A 12 16.81 -1.77 15.81
CA ASP A 12 16.84 -2.22 17.22
C ASP A 12 17.86 -3.34 17.46
N TYR A 13 18.24 -4.07 16.40
CA TYR A 13 19.28 -5.10 16.44
C TYR A 13 20.67 -4.57 16.03
N GLY A 14 20.82 -3.26 15.82
CA GLY A 14 22.07 -2.61 15.42
C GLY A 14 22.13 -2.23 13.94
N PRO A 15 22.98 -1.24 13.57
CA PRO A 15 22.97 -0.59 12.25
C PRO A 15 23.44 -1.49 11.10
N GLU A 16 24.17 -2.57 11.40
CA GLU A 16 24.61 -3.56 10.41
C GLU A 16 23.51 -4.58 10.07
N ASN A 17 22.39 -4.57 10.79
CA ASN A 17 21.23 -5.42 10.55
C ASN A 17 20.16 -4.67 9.73
N PRO A 18 19.22 -5.38 9.10
CA PRO A 18 18.11 -4.73 8.41
C PRO A 18 17.29 -3.83 9.34
N PRO A 19 16.63 -2.78 8.80
CA PRO A 19 15.80 -1.92 9.62
C PRO A 19 14.63 -2.70 10.24
N THR A 20 14.39 -2.48 11.53
CA THR A 20 13.34 -3.15 12.30
C THR A 20 11.99 -2.49 12.10
N SER A 21 11.97 -1.16 12.01
CA SER A 21 10.77 -0.38 11.76
C SER A 21 11.05 0.82 10.86
N ALA A 22 9.99 1.37 10.27
CA ALA A 22 10.02 2.62 9.52
C ALA A 22 8.89 3.54 9.96
N ILE A 23 9.12 4.84 9.84
CA ILE A 23 8.10 5.87 9.90
C ILE A 23 8.22 6.77 8.68
N PHE A 24 7.11 6.99 7.98
CA PHE A 24 7.07 7.88 6.84
C PHE A 24 7.35 9.33 7.27
N GLY A 25 8.14 10.05 6.47
CA GLY A 25 8.40 11.46 6.69
C GLY A 25 7.27 12.33 6.13
N PRO A 26 7.02 13.52 6.70
CA PRO A 26 5.94 14.40 6.24
C PRO A 26 6.08 14.84 4.77
N ASN A 27 7.29 15.06 4.27
CA ASN A 27 7.51 15.42 2.86
C ASN A 27 7.27 14.23 1.94
N TYR A 28 7.73 13.04 2.35
CA TYR A 28 7.45 11.80 1.64
C TYR A 28 5.95 11.52 1.55
N MET A 29 5.21 11.65 2.66
CA MET A 29 3.76 11.49 2.68
C MET A 29 3.07 12.46 1.70
N ALA A 30 3.45 13.74 1.73
CA ALA A 30 2.86 14.75 0.85
C ALA A 30 3.12 14.46 -0.63
N ALA A 31 4.32 13.99 -0.97
CA ALA A 31 4.74 13.77 -2.35
C ALA A 31 4.28 12.44 -2.94
N LYS A 32 4.20 11.38 -2.13
CA LYS A 32 4.04 10.00 -2.61
C LYS A 32 2.74 9.33 -2.18
N MET A 33 2.13 9.76 -1.07
CA MET A 33 0.93 9.12 -0.53
C MET A 33 -0.34 9.98 -0.62
N TYR A 34 -0.25 11.29 -0.37
CA TYR A 34 -1.39 12.22 -0.24
C TYR A 34 -1.47 13.28 -1.35
N GLN A 35 -0.76 13.11 -2.46
CA GLN A 35 -0.65 14.10 -3.55
C GLN A 35 -1.98 14.43 -4.24
N CYS A 36 -3.00 13.60 -4.08
CA CYS A 36 -4.36 13.82 -4.61
C CYS A 36 -5.40 13.99 -3.49
N CYS A 37 -4.99 14.00 -2.22
CA CYS A 37 -5.86 14.22 -1.06
C CYS A 37 -6.04 15.70 -0.74
N GLN A 38 -7.00 16.01 0.14
CA GLN A 38 -7.11 17.36 0.71
C GLN A 38 -5.98 17.60 1.72
N THR A 39 -5.69 18.88 2.00
CA THR A 39 -4.59 19.21 2.93
C THR A 39 -4.92 18.76 4.35
N GLU A 40 -6.18 18.81 4.74
CA GLU A 40 -6.69 18.38 6.04
C GLU A 40 -6.41 16.89 6.28
N ASP A 41 -6.55 16.06 5.26
CA ASP A 41 -6.27 14.62 5.34
C ASP A 41 -4.78 14.37 5.56
N LEU A 42 -3.90 15.11 4.88
CA LEU A 42 -2.46 15.04 5.06
C LEU A 42 -2.06 15.47 6.49
N GLU A 43 -2.61 16.58 6.98
CA GLU A 43 -2.33 17.05 8.35
C GLU A 43 -2.81 16.06 9.41
N LEU A 44 -4.00 15.48 9.23
CA LEU A 44 -4.48 14.41 10.09
C LEU A 44 -3.56 13.18 10.03
N GLY A 45 -3.14 12.78 8.83
CA GLY A 45 -2.19 11.70 8.63
C GLY A 45 -0.89 11.91 9.39
N LYS A 46 -0.32 13.11 9.33
CA LYS A 46 0.92 13.48 10.06
C LYS A 46 0.74 13.37 11.58
N MET A 47 -0.42 13.75 12.11
CA MET A 47 -0.71 13.68 13.55
C MET A 47 -0.88 12.25 14.06
N MET A 48 -1.36 11.35 13.20
CA MET A 48 -1.73 9.98 13.57
C MET A 48 -0.64 8.95 13.28
N LEU A 49 0.36 9.30 12.45
CA LEU A 49 1.40 8.38 12.03
C LEU A 49 2.27 7.90 13.20
N ARG A 50 2.62 6.61 13.17
CA ARG A 50 3.49 5.94 14.14
C ARG A 50 4.50 5.06 13.41
N PRO A 51 5.66 4.77 14.03
CA PRO A 51 6.58 3.76 13.48
C PRO A 51 5.88 2.41 13.33
N SER A 52 6.12 1.74 12.21
CA SER A 52 5.59 0.42 11.88
C SER A 52 6.73 -0.57 11.63
N GLY A 53 6.60 -1.78 12.19
CA GLY A 53 7.58 -2.85 11.99
C GLY A 53 7.63 -3.30 10.53
N LEU A 54 8.84 -3.55 10.02
CA LEU A 54 9.04 -4.02 8.65
C LEU A 54 9.02 -5.56 8.53
N PHE A 55 9.31 -6.26 9.63
CA PHE A 55 9.29 -7.73 9.72
C PHE A 55 10.10 -8.44 8.62
N LEU A 56 11.17 -7.81 8.10
CA LEU A 56 11.93 -8.30 6.94
C LEU A 56 12.49 -9.70 7.16
N GLU A 57 13.05 -9.98 8.33
CA GLU A 57 13.60 -11.30 8.66
C GLU A 57 12.52 -12.38 8.76
N ASP A 58 11.34 -12.04 9.26
CA ASP A 58 10.22 -12.97 9.36
C ASP A 58 9.59 -13.25 8.00
N LEU A 59 9.48 -12.23 7.15
CA LEU A 59 8.97 -12.34 5.79
C LEU A 59 9.96 -13.02 4.82
N ALA A 60 11.25 -13.03 5.13
CA ALA A 60 12.27 -13.74 4.36
C ALA A 60 12.27 -15.27 4.61
N LYS A 61 11.61 -15.74 5.68
CA LYS A 61 11.43 -17.16 5.95
C LYS A 61 10.40 -17.77 5.00
N GLU A 62 10.27 -19.09 5.05
CA GLU A 62 9.24 -19.80 4.28
C GLU A 62 7.85 -19.25 4.63
N SER A 63 7.08 -18.93 3.58
CA SER A 63 5.75 -18.36 3.73
C SER A 63 4.80 -19.34 4.41
N LEU A 64 4.02 -18.85 5.36
CA LEU A 64 2.93 -19.61 5.98
C LEU A 64 1.69 -19.72 5.05
N LEU A 65 1.69 -19.01 3.92
CA LEU A 65 0.59 -19.00 2.97
C LEU A 65 0.72 -20.20 2.03
N THR A 66 -0.34 -21.01 1.95
CA THR A 66 -0.39 -22.20 1.07
C THR A 66 -1.50 -22.09 0.03
N GLU A 67 -1.35 -22.82 -1.07
CA GLU A 67 -2.35 -22.88 -2.14
C GLU A 67 -3.68 -23.47 -1.67
N GLU A 68 -3.63 -24.51 -0.84
CA GLU A 68 -4.82 -25.21 -0.34
C GLU A 68 -5.65 -24.38 0.63
N LYS A 69 -5.08 -23.28 1.17
CA LYS A 69 -5.76 -22.35 2.08
C LYS A 69 -5.84 -20.96 1.47
N PHE A 70 -4.74 -20.22 1.47
CA PHE A 70 -4.69 -18.84 1.00
C PHE A 70 -5.01 -18.73 -0.50
N GLY A 71 -4.52 -19.67 -1.32
CA GLY A 71 -4.79 -19.71 -2.76
C GLY A 71 -6.26 -19.92 -3.13
N THR A 72 -7.06 -20.49 -2.22
CA THR A 72 -8.50 -20.74 -2.46
C THR A 72 -9.36 -19.47 -2.35
N VAL A 73 -8.86 -18.44 -1.68
CA VAL A 73 -9.61 -17.19 -1.47
C VAL A 73 -9.59 -16.38 -2.76
N LYS A 74 -10.77 -15.96 -3.22
CA LYS A 74 -10.88 -15.05 -4.37
C LYS A 74 -10.23 -13.71 -4.03
N ARG A 75 -9.36 -13.22 -4.93
CA ARG A 75 -8.64 -11.95 -4.77
C ARG A 75 -9.03 -10.98 -5.87
N VAL A 76 -9.25 -9.73 -5.48
CA VAL A 76 -9.41 -8.58 -6.38
C VAL A 76 -8.33 -7.57 -6.00
N PHE A 77 -7.64 -7.03 -6.99
CA PHE A 77 -6.69 -5.94 -6.79
C PHE A 77 -7.33 -4.62 -7.22
N VAL A 78 -7.22 -3.58 -6.40
CA VAL A 78 -7.70 -2.22 -6.77
C VAL A 78 -6.48 -1.37 -7.11
N VAL A 79 -6.31 -1.06 -8.38
CA VAL A 79 -5.23 -0.23 -8.90
C VAL A 79 -5.55 1.25 -8.70
N CYS A 80 -4.57 2.00 -8.22
CA CYS A 80 -4.65 3.45 -8.05
C CYS A 80 -3.71 4.12 -9.07
N GLU A 81 -4.27 4.80 -10.07
CA GLU A 81 -3.52 5.34 -11.23
C GLU A 81 -2.39 6.31 -10.84
N LYS A 82 -2.61 7.11 -9.80
CA LYS A 82 -1.66 8.14 -9.36
C LYS A 82 -0.95 7.76 -8.07
N ASP A 83 -0.92 6.49 -7.68
CA ASP A 83 -0.16 6.05 -6.52
C ASP A 83 1.34 6.36 -6.75
N GLY A 84 1.91 7.12 -5.82
CA GLY A 84 3.30 7.58 -5.87
C GLY A 84 4.25 6.69 -5.06
N LEU A 85 3.70 5.81 -4.22
CA LEU A 85 4.43 4.83 -3.43
C LEU A 85 4.57 3.51 -4.21
N PHE A 86 3.49 3.07 -4.85
CA PHE A 86 3.45 1.95 -5.77
C PHE A 86 3.00 2.45 -7.13
N ASP A 87 3.94 2.81 -7.99
CA ASP A 87 3.59 3.25 -9.34
C ASP A 87 2.81 2.17 -10.12
N GLU A 88 2.18 2.58 -11.21
CA GLU A 88 1.30 1.71 -11.98
C GLU A 88 2.04 0.47 -12.51
N ASP A 89 3.30 0.62 -12.92
CA ASP A 89 4.13 -0.47 -13.41
C ASP A 89 4.41 -1.51 -12.31
N PHE A 90 4.70 -1.06 -11.09
CA PHE A 90 4.88 -1.94 -9.95
C PHE A 90 3.58 -2.65 -9.54
N GLN A 91 2.45 -1.94 -9.55
CA GLN A 91 1.13 -2.54 -9.31
C GLN A 91 0.80 -3.61 -10.36
N ARG A 92 1.09 -3.34 -11.64
CA ARG A 92 0.92 -4.32 -12.73
C ARG A 92 1.81 -5.54 -12.53
N TRP A 93 3.07 -5.31 -12.18
CA TRP A 93 4.00 -6.40 -11.86
C TRP A 93 3.49 -7.27 -10.70
N LEU A 94 2.96 -6.67 -9.63
CA LEU A 94 2.35 -7.41 -8.52
C LEU A 94 1.15 -8.26 -8.98
N ILE A 95 0.31 -7.71 -9.86
CA ILE A 95 -0.85 -8.43 -10.40
C ILE A 95 -0.38 -9.64 -11.22
N GLU A 96 0.58 -9.46 -12.13
CA GLU A 96 1.12 -10.53 -13.00
C GLU A 96 1.81 -11.64 -12.22
N ASN A 97 2.49 -11.29 -11.12
CA ASN A 97 3.21 -12.23 -10.27
C ASN A 97 2.37 -12.77 -9.10
N SER A 98 1.11 -12.36 -9.00
CA SER A 98 0.14 -12.91 -8.05
C SER A 98 -0.89 -13.75 -8.79
N GLN A 99 -1.67 -14.55 -8.07
CA GLN A 99 -2.81 -15.25 -8.67
C GLN A 99 -4.12 -14.43 -8.54
N THR A 100 -3.98 -13.10 -8.66
CA THR A 100 -5.13 -12.18 -8.70
C THR A 100 -5.64 -12.10 -10.13
N LYS A 101 -6.91 -12.47 -10.33
CA LYS A 101 -7.52 -12.54 -11.68
C LYS A 101 -8.45 -11.36 -11.97
N GLU A 102 -8.82 -10.61 -10.94
CA GLU A 102 -9.79 -9.53 -11.03
C GLU A 102 -9.14 -8.25 -10.57
N VAL A 103 -9.35 -7.20 -11.36
CA VAL A 103 -8.72 -5.89 -11.14
C VAL A 103 -9.77 -4.81 -11.33
N GLU A 104 -9.84 -3.88 -10.39
CA GLU A 104 -10.58 -2.62 -10.51
C GLU A 104 -9.55 -1.50 -10.64
N LEU A 105 -9.78 -0.52 -11.52
CA LEU A 105 -8.89 0.65 -11.67
C LEU A 105 -9.64 1.90 -11.22
N ILE A 106 -9.01 2.68 -10.34
CA ILE A 106 -9.52 3.98 -9.91
C ILE A 106 -8.61 5.08 -10.43
N LEU A 107 -9.12 5.80 -11.43
CA LEU A 107 -8.41 6.90 -12.07
C LEU A 107 -8.26 8.08 -11.11
N GLY A 108 -7.08 8.70 -11.13
CA GLY A 108 -6.74 9.83 -10.29
C GLY A 108 -6.61 9.54 -8.79
N ALA A 109 -6.74 8.29 -8.34
CA ALA A 109 -6.48 7.93 -6.94
C ALA A 109 -4.97 7.89 -6.66
N ASP A 110 -4.56 8.48 -5.55
CA ASP A 110 -3.23 8.28 -4.97
C ASP A 110 -3.21 7.02 -4.09
N HIS A 111 -2.13 6.84 -3.32
CA HIS A 111 -1.96 5.72 -2.40
C HIS A 111 -3.09 5.65 -1.36
N MET A 112 -3.62 6.79 -0.94
CA MET A 112 -4.69 6.92 0.04
C MET A 112 -6.06 6.93 -0.65
N VAL A 113 -6.35 5.89 -1.44
CA VAL A 113 -7.56 5.76 -2.27
C VAL A 113 -8.87 6.04 -1.52
N MET A 114 -8.94 5.66 -0.24
CA MET A 114 -10.10 5.89 0.61
C MET A 114 -10.31 7.36 1.00
N LEU A 115 -9.32 8.22 0.79
CA LEU A 115 -9.34 9.66 1.08
C LEU A 115 -9.37 10.47 -0.22
N SER A 116 -8.54 10.13 -1.21
CA SER A 116 -8.51 10.85 -2.49
C SER A 116 -9.71 10.55 -3.38
N LYS A 117 -10.23 9.32 -3.35
CA LYS A 117 -11.33 8.84 -4.21
C LYS A 117 -12.36 7.99 -3.44
N PRO A 118 -12.95 8.49 -2.34
CA PRO A 118 -13.80 7.70 -1.46
C PRO A 118 -15.06 7.18 -2.15
N GLN A 119 -15.71 7.98 -3.03
CA GLN A 119 -16.94 7.54 -3.70
C GLN A 119 -16.65 6.47 -4.75
N GLU A 120 -15.61 6.66 -5.57
CA GLU A 120 -15.21 5.68 -6.59
C GLU A 120 -14.76 4.37 -5.93
N PHE A 121 -13.98 4.46 -4.84
CA PHE A 121 -13.58 3.28 -4.07
C PHE A 121 -14.78 2.54 -3.48
N PHE A 122 -15.72 3.26 -2.88
CA PHE A 122 -16.97 2.69 -2.38
C PHE A 122 -17.76 1.96 -3.49
N LEU A 123 -17.92 2.59 -4.66
CA LEU A 123 -18.62 1.97 -5.79
C LEU A 123 -17.91 0.72 -6.29
N SER A 124 -16.57 0.71 -6.37
CA SER A 124 -15.80 -0.49 -6.72
C SER A 124 -15.99 -1.61 -5.69
N LEU A 125 -15.98 -1.30 -4.39
CA LEU A 125 -16.29 -2.29 -3.35
C LEU A 125 -17.71 -2.85 -3.49
N GLN A 126 -18.70 -2.00 -3.78
CA GLN A 126 -20.07 -2.47 -4.02
C GLN A 126 -20.16 -3.42 -5.21
N LYS A 127 -19.48 -3.12 -6.33
CA LYS A 127 -19.41 -4.00 -7.50
C LYS A 127 -18.78 -5.34 -7.15
N ILE A 128 -17.68 -5.33 -6.39
CA ILE A 128 -17.00 -6.56 -5.94
C ILE A 128 -17.94 -7.41 -5.10
N VAL A 129 -18.64 -6.80 -4.13
CA VAL A 129 -19.62 -7.51 -3.29
C VAL A 129 -20.73 -8.09 -4.14
N GLN A 130 -21.35 -7.31 -5.04
CA GLN A 130 -22.42 -7.80 -5.92
C GLN A 130 -22.00 -8.96 -6.83
N LYS A 131 -20.71 -9.06 -7.15
CA LYS A 131 -20.18 -10.13 -8.02
C LYS A 131 -19.89 -11.42 -7.26
N HIS A 132 -19.58 -11.33 -5.96
CA HIS A 132 -19.04 -12.45 -5.19
C HIS A 132 -19.85 -12.84 -3.95
N CYS A 133 -20.86 -12.07 -3.57
CA CYS A 133 -21.79 -12.32 -2.47
C CYS A 133 -23.22 -12.36 -2.99
#